data_AF-A0A0K2BL58-F1
#
_entry.id   AF-A0A0K2BL58-F1
#
_cell.length_a   1.000
_cell.length_b   1.000
_cell.length_c   1.000
_cell.angle_alpha   90.00
_cell.angle_beta   90.00
_cell.angle_gamma   90.00
#
_symmetry.space_group_name_H-M   'P 1'
#
loop_
_entity.id
_entity.type
_entity.pdbx_description
1 polymer ?
#
loop_
_entity_poly.entity_id
_entity_poly.type
_entity_poly.pdbx_seq_one_letter_code
_entity_poly.pdbx_strand_id
1 'polypeptide(L)'
;MIFIKYQYICILLKQLIIFFNIAAICSNYHQYRPTIDTITHSNNLFMQLYKQKNSNCEEVVRNFTIQAKIMNQYYNWKGVRYKLGGIYKSGIDCSAFVQRTFIEQFNIHIPRSTKDQKKIGIKVQRTKLLPGDLVLFSISATANHVGIYLGNDLFVHVSTSRGVIISNINNLYWKAYYYEGRRILTVK
;
A
#
# COMPACT_ATOMS: atom_id res chain seq x y z
N MET A 1 20.99 -4.89 -8.64
CA MET A 1 22.11 -4.60 -7.71
C MET A 1 21.89 -3.42 -6.75
N ILE A 2 20.93 -2.52 -6.98
CA ILE A 2 20.71 -1.34 -6.12
C ILE A 2 19.96 -1.70 -4.80
N PHE A 3 19.00 -2.63 -4.85
CA PHE A 3 18.19 -3.05 -3.69
C PHE A 3 19.02 -3.63 -2.53
N ILE A 4 20.08 -4.38 -2.85
CA ILE A 4 20.95 -4.99 -1.83
C ILE A 4 21.69 -3.89 -1.06
N LYS A 5 22.22 -2.86 -1.72
CA LYS A 5 22.96 -1.77 -1.05
C LYS A 5 22.12 -1.04 0.01
N TYR A 6 20.84 -0.78 -0.25
CA TYR A 6 19.97 -0.09 0.73
C TYR A 6 19.69 -0.93 1.98
N GLN A 7 19.51 -2.25 1.82
CA GLN A 7 19.28 -3.14 2.95
C GLN A 7 20.50 -3.23 3.87
N TYR A 8 21.71 -3.27 3.30
CA TYR A 8 22.97 -3.25 4.07
C TYR A 8 23.19 -1.92 4.80
N ILE A 9 22.86 -0.77 4.18
CA ILE A 9 22.98 0.56 4.82
C ILE A 9 22.04 0.67 6.03
N CYS A 10 20.81 0.16 5.94
CA CYS A 10 19.88 0.16 7.07
C CYS A 10 20.34 -0.73 8.24
N ILE A 11 21.01 -1.86 7.97
CA ILE A 11 21.55 -2.75 9.01
C ILE A 11 22.75 -2.10 9.72
N LEU A 12 23.67 -1.48 8.97
CA LEU A 12 24.85 -0.81 9.52
C LEU A 12 24.47 0.42 10.37
N LEU A 13 23.48 1.21 9.93
CA LEU A 13 22.98 2.35 10.71
C LEU A 13 22.31 1.89 12.03
N LYS A 14 21.63 0.74 12.04
CA LYS A 14 21.06 0.16 13.27
C LYS A 14 22.15 -0.26 14.25
N GLN A 15 23.23 -0.88 13.79
CA GLN A 15 24.35 -1.28 14.64
C GLN A 15 25.08 -0.08 15.24
N LEU A 16 25.31 0.98 14.45
CA LEU A 16 25.98 2.21 14.91
C LEU A 16 25.20 2.94 16.01
N ILE A 17 23.88 3.01 15.91
CA ILE A 17 23.02 3.62 16.94
C ILE A 17 23.09 2.85 18.27
N ILE A 18 23.20 1.52 18.23
CA ILE A 18 23.33 0.69 19.42
C ILE A 18 24.66 0.98 20.14
N PHE A 19 25.76 1.10 19.40
CA PHE A 19 27.08 1.40 19.99
C PHE A 19 27.15 2.77 20.67
N PHE A 20 26.56 3.81 20.07
CA PHE A 20 26.55 5.16 20.66
C PHE A 20 25.74 5.27 21.96
N ASN A 21 24.66 4.48 22.10
CA ASN A 21 23.85 4.51 23.32
C ASN A 21 24.54 3.83 24.50
N ILE A 22 25.33 2.77 24.27
CA ILE A 22 26.05 2.06 25.35
C ILE A 22 27.16 2.95 25.94
N ALA A 23 27.88 3.70 25.10
CA ALA A 23 28.95 4.60 25.55
C ALA A 23 28.43 5.75 26.42
N ALA A 24 27.25 6.31 26.13
CA ALA A 24 26.66 7.41 26.89
C ALA A 24 26.16 6.98 28.29
N ILE A 25 25.78 5.72 28.46
CA ILE A 25 25.31 5.18 29.75
C ILE A 25 26.50 4.96 30.72
N CYS A 26 27.70 4.67 30.20
CA CYS A 26 28.86 4.38 31.03
C CYS A 26 29.48 5.60 31.75
N SER A 27 29.14 6.84 31.36
CA SER A 27 29.78 8.05 31.91
C SER A 27 29.06 8.71 33.10
N ASN A 28 27.87 8.26 33.48
CA ASN A 28 27.04 8.91 34.52
C ASN A 28 26.52 7.97 35.62
N TYR A 29 27.15 6.81 35.81
CA TYR A 29 26.58 5.71 36.59
C TYR A 29 26.68 5.85 38.13
N HIS A 30 27.21 6.94 38.69
CA HIS A 30 27.65 6.90 40.09
C HIS A 30 26.63 7.35 41.16
N GLN A 31 25.44 7.91 40.87
CA GLN A 31 24.50 8.28 41.95
C GLN A 31 23.00 8.00 41.72
N TYR A 32 22.66 7.12 40.78
CA TYR A 32 21.26 6.75 40.53
C TYR A 32 21.08 5.25 40.75
N ARG A 33 20.36 4.86 41.82
CA ARG A 33 19.96 3.47 42.09
C ARG A 33 18.47 3.31 41.79
N PRO A 34 18.08 3.02 40.54
CA PRO A 34 16.69 2.82 40.18
C PRO A 34 16.14 1.55 40.86
N THR A 35 14.87 1.59 41.25
CA THR A 35 14.15 0.41 41.76
C THR A 35 13.92 -0.60 40.62
N ILE A 36 13.77 -1.89 40.95
CA ILE A 36 13.54 -2.94 39.94
C ILE A 36 12.32 -2.62 39.06
N ASP A 37 11.27 -2.02 39.63
CA ASP A 37 10.05 -1.64 38.90
C ASP A 37 10.29 -0.55 37.85
N THR A 38 11.17 0.42 38.16
CA THR A 38 11.49 1.51 37.22
C THR A 38 12.35 1.02 36.05
N ILE A 39 13.30 0.12 36.30
CA ILE A 39 14.10 -0.53 35.24
C ILE A 39 13.19 -1.36 34.32
N THR A 40 12.26 -2.12 34.89
CA THR A 40 11.35 -2.99 34.13
C THR A 40 10.40 -2.17 33.26
N HIS A 41 9.87 -1.07 33.78
CA HIS A 41 9.00 -0.16 33.03
C HIS A 41 9.72 0.55 31.88
N SER A 42 10.95 1.06 32.11
CA SER A 42 11.75 1.70 31.07
C SER A 42 12.15 0.72 29.96
N ASN A 43 12.50 -0.52 30.29
CA ASN A 43 12.81 -1.56 29.30
C ASN A 43 11.58 -1.94 28.47
N ASN A 44 10.40 -2.04 29.07
CA ASN A 44 9.15 -2.30 28.34
C ASN A 44 8.80 -1.16 27.38
N LEU A 45 8.98 0.10 27.81
CA LEU A 45 8.74 1.27 26.97
C LEU A 45 9.74 1.34 25.79
N PHE A 46 11.01 1.07 26.03
CA PHE A 46 12.03 1.02 24.98
C PHE A 46 11.72 -0.08 23.95
N MET A 47 11.34 -1.28 24.40
CA MET A 47 10.96 -2.37 23.52
C MET A 47 9.69 -2.05 22.72
N GLN A 48 8.73 -1.34 23.31
CA GLN A 48 7.54 -0.87 22.62
C GLN A 48 7.86 0.17 21.53
N LEU A 49 8.71 1.16 21.84
CA LEU A 49 9.16 2.17 20.88
C LEU A 49 10.02 1.58 19.76
N TYR A 50 10.91 0.63 20.07
CA TYR A 50 11.71 -0.07 19.09
C TYR A 50 10.84 -0.92 18.15
N LYS A 51 9.87 -1.66 18.70
CA LYS A 51 8.90 -2.44 17.91
C LYS A 51 8.04 -1.55 17.02
N GLN A 52 7.55 -0.43 17.55
CA GLN A 52 6.74 0.54 16.81
C GLN A 52 7.52 1.24 15.68
N LYS A 53 8.79 1.59 15.93
CA LYS A 53 9.67 2.21 14.94
C LYS A 53 10.00 1.25 13.80
N ASN A 54 10.25 -0.03 14.11
CA ASN A 54 10.49 -1.06 13.11
C ASN A 54 9.23 -1.43 12.32
N SER A 55 8.04 -1.51 12.95
CA SER A 55 6.80 -1.83 12.24
C SER A 55 6.42 -0.76 11.21
N ASN A 56 6.70 0.51 11.50
CA ASN A 56 6.39 1.62 10.59
C ASN A 56 7.27 1.57 9.32
N CYS A 57 8.58 1.28 9.44
CA CYS A 57 9.44 1.24 8.26
C CYS A 57 9.13 0.05 7.34
N GLU A 58 8.81 -1.11 7.91
CA GLU A 58 8.39 -2.29 7.15
C GLU A 58 7.12 -2.01 6.35
N GLU A 59 6.14 -1.33 6.96
CA GLU A 59 4.93 -0.92 6.27
C GLU A 59 5.18 0.09 5.14
N VAL A 60 6.02 1.10 5.38
CA VAL A 60 6.40 2.06 4.35
C VAL A 60 7.09 1.37 3.17
N VAL A 61 8.07 0.50 3.42
CA VAL A 61 8.78 -0.25 2.37
C VAL A 61 7.83 -1.16 1.59
N ARG A 62 6.90 -1.82 2.29
CA ARG A 62 5.87 -2.67 1.67
C ARG A 62 4.95 -1.86 0.76
N ASN A 63 4.41 -0.76 1.26
CA ASN A 63 3.51 0.12 0.52
C ASN A 63 4.20 0.70 -0.73
N PHE A 64 5.47 1.11 -0.59
CA PHE A 64 6.30 1.55 -1.72
C PHE A 64 6.49 0.43 -2.76
N THR A 65 6.77 -0.79 -2.31
CA THR A 65 6.94 -1.96 -3.20
C THR A 65 5.66 -2.30 -3.95
N ILE A 66 4.51 -2.28 -3.26
CA ILE A 66 3.19 -2.50 -3.87
C ILE A 66 2.90 -1.42 -4.91
N GLN A 67 3.13 -0.15 -4.57
CA GLN A 67 2.96 0.96 -5.49
C GLN A 67 3.84 0.80 -6.73
N ALA A 68 5.12 0.45 -6.57
CA ALA A 68 6.05 0.24 -7.69
C ALA A 68 5.58 -0.86 -8.65
N LYS A 69 5.07 -1.98 -8.11
CA LYS A 69 4.48 -3.07 -8.90
C LYS A 69 3.26 -2.63 -9.71
N ILE A 70 2.34 -1.88 -9.09
CA ILE A 70 1.17 -1.34 -9.77
C ILE A 70 1.59 -0.34 -10.85
N MET A 71 2.60 0.51 -10.56
CA MET A 71 3.12 1.47 -11.53
C MET A 71 3.80 0.78 -12.71
N ASN A 72 4.53 -0.31 -12.50
CA ASN A 72 5.06 -1.14 -13.59
C ASN A 72 3.93 -1.61 -14.52
N GLN A 73 2.84 -2.14 -13.95
CA GLN A 73 1.67 -2.53 -14.72
C GLN A 73 1.04 -1.35 -15.47
N TYR A 74 0.89 -0.21 -14.80
CA TYR A 74 0.36 1.01 -15.41
C TYR A 74 1.18 1.42 -16.63
N TYR A 75 2.51 1.50 -16.53
CA TYR A 75 3.35 1.92 -17.67
C TYR A 75 3.22 0.99 -18.87
N ASN A 76 3.09 -0.32 -18.64
CA ASN A 76 2.87 -1.27 -19.72
C ASN A 76 1.53 -1.04 -20.44
N TRP A 77 0.50 -0.59 -19.72
CA TRP A 77 -0.88 -0.51 -20.22
C TRP A 77 -1.39 0.92 -20.46
N LYS A 78 -0.59 1.93 -20.13
CA LYS A 78 -0.94 3.35 -20.22
C LYS A 78 -1.54 3.68 -21.58
N GLY A 79 -2.72 4.29 -21.58
CA GLY A 79 -3.41 4.72 -22.79
C GLY A 79 -4.15 3.61 -23.57
N VAL A 80 -4.03 2.33 -23.21
CA VAL A 80 -4.85 1.27 -23.82
C VAL A 80 -6.33 1.62 -23.63
N ARG A 81 -7.08 1.63 -24.74
CA ARG A 81 -8.46 2.12 -24.76
C ARG A 81 -9.40 1.22 -23.99
N TYR A 82 -10.46 1.82 -23.47
CA TYR A 82 -11.53 1.08 -22.84
C TYR A 82 -12.25 0.19 -23.86
N LYS A 83 -12.51 -1.06 -23.49
CA LYS A 83 -13.41 -1.97 -24.20
C LYS A 83 -14.10 -2.85 -23.18
N LEU A 84 -15.43 -2.76 -23.08
CA LEU A 84 -16.22 -3.62 -22.19
C LEU A 84 -15.96 -5.10 -22.52
N GLY A 85 -15.65 -5.91 -21.50
CA GLY A 85 -15.28 -7.32 -21.69
C GLY A 85 -13.85 -7.52 -22.19
N GLY A 86 -13.17 -6.47 -22.65
CA GLY A 86 -11.82 -6.52 -23.19
C GLY A 86 -10.77 -6.93 -22.16
N ILE A 87 -9.78 -7.69 -22.62
CA ILE A 87 -8.67 -8.21 -21.80
C ILE A 87 -7.30 -8.03 -22.47
N TYR A 88 -7.21 -7.34 -23.61
CA TYR A 88 -6.01 -7.27 -24.46
C TYR A 88 -5.57 -5.82 -24.72
N LYS A 89 -4.42 -5.64 -25.38
CA LYS A 89 -3.91 -4.31 -25.76
C LYS A 89 -4.78 -3.58 -26.79
N SER A 90 -5.62 -4.30 -27.54
CA SER A 90 -6.63 -3.72 -28.41
C SER A 90 -7.84 -3.14 -27.65
N GLY A 91 -7.94 -3.42 -26.35
CA GLY A 91 -8.94 -2.83 -25.46
C GLY A 91 -9.14 -3.65 -24.19
N ILE A 92 -9.31 -2.95 -23.08
CA ILE A 92 -9.47 -3.55 -21.74
C ILE A 92 -10.56 -2.82 -20.94
N ASP A 93 -11.28 -3.52 -20.07
CA ASP A 93 -12.19 -2.88 -19.11
C ASP A 93 -11.57 -2.70 -17.71
N CYS A 94 -12.27 -1.96 -16.85
CA CYS A 94 -11.79 -1.63 -15.51
C CYS A 94 -11.49 -2.86 -14.67
N SER A 95 -12.44 -3.80 -14.58
CA SER A 95 -12.28 -5.03 -13.80
C SER A 95 -11.21 -5.97 -14.36
N ALA A 96 -11.06 -6.05 -15.68
CA ALA A 96 -10.02 -6.82 -16.34
C ALA A 96 -8.63 -6.25 -16.05
N PHE A 97 -8.48 -4.93 -16.09
CA PHE A 97 -7.21 -4.28 -15.77
C PHE A 97 -6.80 -4.55 -14.32
N VAL A 98 -7.74 -4.45 -13.37
CA VAL A 98 -7.49 -4.79 -11.97
C VAL A 98 -7.11 -6.27 -11.84
N GLN A 99 -7.92 -7.17 -12.41
CA GLN A 99 -7.66 -8.62 -12.36
C GLN A 99 -6.27 -8.96 -12.89
N ARG A 100 -5.92 -8.43 -14.06
CA ARG A 100 -4.61 -8.64 -14.68
C ARG A 100 -3.48 -8.14 -13.79
N THR A 101 -3.63 -6.95 -13.20
CA THR A 101 -2.62 -6.38 -12.29
C THR A 101 -2.37 -7.31 -11.10
N PHE A 102 -3.45 -7.81 -10.48
CA PHE A 102 -3.34 -8.71 -9.33
C PHE A 102 -2.71 -10.07 -9.67
N ILE A 103 -3.06 -10.63 -10.83
CA ILE A 103 -2.46 -11.88 -11.30
C ILE A 103 -0.97 -11.69 -11.61
N GLU A 104 -0.63 -10.71 -12.47
CA GLU A 104 0.73 -10.58 -13.01
C GLU A 104 1.73 -10.04 -11.98
N GLN A 105 1.32 -9.13 -11.10
CA GLN A 105 2.24 -8.47 -10.18
C GLN A 105 2.28 -9.11 -8.79
N PHE A 106 1.20 -9.77 -8.39
CA PHE A 106 1.01 -10.30 -7.03
C PHE A 106 0.71 -11.79 -6.99
N ASN A 107 0.50 -12.45 -8.14
CA ASN A 107 0.07 -13.85 -8.22
C ASN A 107 -1.21 -14.13 -7.41
N ILE A 108 -2.17 -13.18 -7.45
CA ILE A 108 -3.45 -13.28 -6.77
C ILE A 108 -4.56 -13.32 -7.79
N HIS A 109 -5.35 -14.38 -7.76
CA HIS A 109 -6.54 -14.50 -8.57
C HIS A 109 -7.70 -13.74 -7.93
N ILE A 110 -8.29 -12.81 -8.68
CA ILE A 110 -9.52 -12.12 -8.28
C ILE A 110 -10.60 -12.29 -9.36
N PRO A 111 -11.89 -12.13 -9.01
CA PRO A 111 -12.99 -12.28 -9.96
C PRO A 111 -12.90 -11.35 -11.17
N ARG A 112 -13.52 -11.74 -12.28
CA ARG A 112 -13.48 -10.99 -13.55
C ARG A 112 -14.33 -9.73 -13.54
N SER A 113 -15.41 -9.68 -12.76
CA SER A 113 -16.41 -8.60 -12.79
C SER A 113 -16.23 -7.63 -11.61
N THR A 114 -16.53 -6.34 -11.82
CA THR A 114 -16.55 -5.35 -10.72
C THR A 114 -17.51 -5.74 -9.60
N LYS A 115 -18.66 -6.35 -9.96
CA LYS A 115 -19.69 -6.81 -9.00
C LYS A 115 -19.14 -7.84 -8.02
N ASP A 116 -18.30 -8.75 -8.51
CA ASP A 116 -17.72 -9.81 -7.67
C ASP A 116 -16.42 -9.36 -7.01
N GLN A 117 -15.63 -8.49 -7.65
CA GLN A 117 -14.47 -7.86 -7.00
C GLN A 117 -14.88 -7.03 -5.76
N LYS A 118 -16.07 -6.42 -5.77
CA LYS A 118 -16.64 -5.74 -4.59
C LYS A 118 -16.87 -6.67 -3.40
N LYS A 119 -17.05 -7.97 -3.60
CA LYS A 119 -17.40 -8.93 -2.54
C LYS A 119 -16.19 -9.60 -1.87
N ILE A 120 -15.00 -9.45 -2.45
CA ILE A 120 -13.78 -10.07 -1.93
C ILE A 120 -13.00 -9.10 -1.05
N GLY A 121 -12.14 -9.66 -0.19
CA GLY A 121 -11.29 -8.89 0.72
C GLY A 121 -12.06 -8.16 1.83
N ILE A 122 -11.34 -7.31 2.55
CA ILE A 122 -11.84 -6.62 3.74
C ILE A 122 -12.28 -5.20 3.35
N LYS A 123 -13.45 -4.76 3.83
CA LYS A 123 -13.91 -3.38 3.63
C LYS A 123 -13.01 -2.39 4.39
N VAL A 124 -12.58 -1.33 3.72
CA VAL A 124 -11.68 -0.31 4.27
C VAL A 124 -12.33 1.06 4.21
N GLN A 125 -12.21 1.81 5.31
CA GLN A 125 -12.62 3.21 5.35
C GLN A 125 -11.69 4.04 4.47
N ARG A 126 -12.21 5.08 3.81
CA ARG A 126 -11.43 5.90 2.88
C ARG A 126 -10.13 6.46 3.51
N THR A 127 -10.21 6.90 4.76
CA THR A 127 -9.06 7.44 5.53
C THR A 127 -7.99 6.40 5.86
N LYS A 128 -8.28 5.11 5.69
CA LYS A 128 -7.37 3.98 5.96
C LYS A 128 -6.89 3.28 4.69
N LEU A 129 -7.15 3.87 3.51
CA LEU A 129 -6.72 3.30 2.24
C LEU A 129 -5.18 3.24 2.16
N LEU A 130 -4.68 2.11 1.70
CA LEU A 130 -3.26 1.85 1.45
C LEU A 130 -3.03 1.46 -0.01
N PRO A 131 -1.84 1.70 -0.57
CA PRO A 131 -1.52 1.28 -1.93
C PRO A 131 -1.88 -0.19 -2.17
N GLY A 132 -2.54 -0.46 -3.30
CA GLY A 132 -3.05 -1.79 -3.63
C GLY A 132 -4.48 -2.07 -3.17
N ASP A 133 -5.09 -1.24 -2.33
CA ASP A 133 -6.53 -1.35 -2.06
C ASP A 133 -7.34 -1.07 -3.33
N LEU A 134 -8.44 -1.79 -3.52
CA LEU A 134 -9.40 -1.48 -4.57
C LEU A 134 -10.25 -0.29 -4.14
N VAL A 135 -10.44 0.66 -5.04
CA VAL A 135 -11.40 1.76 -4.88
C VAL A 135 -12.57 1.56 -5.83
N LEU A 136 -13.77 1.52 -5.27
CA LEU A 136 -15.00 1.19 -5.98
C LEU A 136 -15.87 2.44 -6.11
N PHE A 137 -16.47 2.61 -7.28
CA PHE A 137 -17.34 3.73 -7.59
C PHE A 137 -18.69 3.25 -8.10
N SER A 138 -19.76 3.85 -7.58
CA SER A 138 -21.14 3.54 -7.95
C SER A 138 -21.69 4.63 -8.87
N ILE A 139 -21.44 4.50 -10.18
CA ILE A 139 -21.83 5.53 -11.17
C ILE A 139 -23.33 5.46 -11.46
N SER A 140 -23.88 4.25 -11.53
CA SER A 140 -25.33 4.01 -11.59
C SER A 140 -25.66 2.62 -11.03
N ALA A 141 -26.95 2.28 -10.94
CA ALA A 141 -27.40 0.96 -10.51
C ALA A 141 -26.80 -0.19 -11.35
N THR A 142 -26.52 0.08 -12.63
CA THR A 142 -25.98 -0.90 -13.59
C THR A 142 -24.51 -0.67 -13.93
N ALA A 143 -23.96 0.51 -13.66
CA ALA A 143 -22.58 0.88 -13.95
C ALA A 143 -21.75 1.02 -12.66
N ASN A 144 -20.91 0.02 -12.40
CA ASN A 144 -19.92 0.05 -11.34
C ASN A 144 -18.52 0.16 -11.93
N HIS A 145 -17.66 0.94 -11.29
CA HIS A 145 -16.28 1.15 -11.72
C HIS A 145 -15.31 0.80 -10.61
N VAL A 146 -14.09 0.39 -10.99
CA VAL A 146 -13.04 -0.03 -10.06
C VAL A 146 -11.68 0.45 -10.52
N GLY A 147 -10.83 0.76 -9.55
CA GLY A 147 -9.41 1.03 -9.75
C GLY A 147 -8.57 0.57 -8.58
N ILE A 148 -7.25 0.74 -8.69
CA ILE A 148 -6.27 0.36 -7.66
C ILE A 148 -5.69 1.63 -7.06
N TYR A 149 -5.80 1.77 -5.74
CA TYR A 149 -5.27 2.90 -5.00
C TYR A 149 -3.74 2.92 -5.03
N LEU A 150 -3.17 4.10 -5.23
CA LEU A 150 -1.72 4.33 -5.29
C LEU A 150 -1.20 5.07 -4.06
N GLY A 151 -2.06 5.61 -3.20
CA GLY A 151 -1.70 6.59 -2.18
C GLY A 151 -2.04 8.02 -2.59
N ASN A 152 -2.10 8.94 -1.62
CA ASN A 152 -2.33 10.37 -1.83
C ASN A 152 -3.59 10.69 -2.67
N ASP A 153 -4.69 9.99 -2.42
CA ASP A 153 -5.93 10.07 -3.20
C ASP A 153 -5.79 9.74 -4.69
N LEU A 154 -4.65 9.18 -5.13
CA LEU A 154 -4.42 8.76 -6.50
C LEU A 154 -4.80 7.29 -6.68
N PHE A 155 -5.33 6.97 -7.86
CA PHE A 155 -5.64 5.60 -8.24
C PHE A 155 -5.49 5.38 -9.75
N VAL A 156 -5.07 4.18 -10.13
CA VAL A 156 -4.99 3.76 -11.53
C VAL A 156 -6.27 3.01 -11.92
N HIS A 157 -6.79 3.30 -13.10
CA HIS A 157 -7.99 2.66 -13.62
C HIS A 157 -8.10 2.79 -15.13
N VAL A 158 -9.13 2.17 -15.72
CA VAL A 158 -9.48 2.38 -17.14
C VAL A 158 -10.61 3.41 -17.25
N SER A 159 -10.33 4.56 -17.84
CA SER A 159 -11.33 5.56 -18.21
C SER A 159 -12.00 5.18 -19.52
N THR A 160 -13.32 5.33 -19.61
CA THR A 160 -14.10 5.08 -20.83
C THR A 160 -13.62 5.93 -22.02
N SER A 161 -13.23 7.19 -21.79
CA SER A 161 -12.77 8.11 -22.83
C SER A 161 -11.26 8.08 -23.05
N ARG A 162 -10.47 7.94 -21.97
CA ARG A 162 -9.01 8.10 -22.01
C ARG A 162 -8.19 6.81 -21.90
N GLY A 163 -8.85 5.67 -21.72
CA GLY A 163 -8.17 4.39 -21.52
C GLY A 163 -7.50 4.29 -20.15
N VAL A 164 -6.42 3.51 -20.04
CA VAL A 164 -5.70 3.32 -18.78
C VAL A 164 -4.99 4.61 -18.35
N ILE A 165 -5.40 5.18 -17.22
CA ILE A 165 -4.92 6.46 -16.69
C ILE A 165 -4.81 6.42 -15.16
N ILE A 166 -4.18 7.45 -14.59
CA ILE A 166 -4.23 7.76 -13.16
C ILE A 166 -5.17 8.95 -12.96
N SER A 167 -6.06 8.84 -11.98
CA SER A 167 -6.97 9.90 -11.56
C SER A 167 -6.84 10.17 -10.06
N ASN A 168 -7.42 11.28 -9.61
CA ASN A 168 -7.51 11.62 -8.19
C ASN A 168 -8.96 11.45 -7.70
N ILE A 169 -9.15 10.76 -6.56
CA ILE A 169 -10.47 10.50 -5.94
C ILE A 169 -11.15 11.79 -5.48
N ASN A 170 -10.39 12.85 -5.17
CA ASN A 170 -10.92 14.16 -4.78
C ASN A 170 -11.43 15.00 -5.95
N ASN A 171 -11.20 14.60 -7.20
CA ASN A 171 -11.84 15.28 -8.33
C ASN A 171 -13.37 15.18 -8.19
N LEU A 172 -14.10 16.26 -8.52
CA LEU A 172 -15.55 16.38 -8.33
C LEU A 172 -16.32 15.13 -8.80
N TYR A 173 -15.98 14.60 -9.98
CA TYR A 173 -16.62 13.41 -10.52
C TYR A 173 -16.37 12.18 -9.63
N TRP A 174 -15.11 11.82 -9.38
CA TRP A 174 -14.77 10.63 -8.60
C TRP A 174 -15.20 10.72 -7.14
N LYS A 175 -15.16 11.93 -6.58
CA LYS A 175 -15.59 12.19 -5.21
C LYS A 175 -17.08 11.93 -5.03
N ALA A 176 -17.89 12.36 -6.00
CA ALA A 176 -19.35 12.16 -5.98
C ALA A 176 -19.74 10.68 -6.09
N TYR A 177 -18.97 9.88 -6.83
CA TYR A 177 -19.28 8.46 -7.07
C TYR A 177 -18.52 7.48 -6.19
N TYR A 178 -17.59 7.93 -5.35
CA TYR A 178 -16.82 7.05 -4.46
C TYR A 178 -17.77 6.28 -3.55
N TYR A 179 -17.64 4.96 -3.54
CA TYR A 179 -18.53 4.09 -2.77
C TYR A 179 -17.81 3.44 -1.60
N GLU A 180 -16.78 2.62 -1.85
CA GLU A 180 -16.02 1.98 -0.76
C GLU A 180 -14.63 1.51 -1.20
N GLY A 181 -13.79 1.18 -0.21
CA GLY A 181 -12.49 0.55 -0.40
C GLY A 181 -12.50 -0.94 -0.04
N ARG A 182 -11.72 -1.76 -0.75
CA ARG A 182 -11.52 -3.19 -0.43
C ARG A 182 -10.03 -3.55 -0.41
N ARG A 183 -9.56 -4.11 0.70
CA ARG A 183 -8.19 -4.62 0.85
C ARG A 183 -8.12 -6.09 0.51
N ILE A 184 -7.32 -6.39 -0.51
CA ILE A 184 -7.05 -7.76 -0.96
C ILE A 184 -5.70 -8.25 -0.42
N LEU A 185 -4.70 -7.37 -0.38
CA LEU A 185 -3.37 -7.68 0.12
C LEU A 185 -3.39 -7.66 1.65
N THR A 186 -3.53 -8.82 2.27
CA THR A 186 -3.38 -8.97 3.73
C THR A 186 -1.97 -9.47 4.06
N VAL A 187 -1.44 -8.99 5.17
CA VAL A 187 -0.21 -9.55 5.76
C VAL A 187 -0.56 -10.95 6.26
N LYS A 188 0.19 -11.96 5.82
CA LYS A 188 0.20 -13.28 6.45
C LYS A 188 1.26 -13.30 7.53
#